data_AF-A0A392PDB6-F1
#
_entry.id   AF-A0A392PDB6-F1
#
_cell.length_a   1.000
_cell.length_b   1.000
_cell.length_c   1.000
_cell.angle_alpha   90.00
_cell.angle_beta   90.00
_cell.angle_gamma   90.00
#
_symmetry.space_group_name_H-M   'P 1'
#
loop_
_entity.id
_entity.type
_entity.pdbx_description
1 polymer ?
#
loop_
_entity_poly.entity_id
_entity_poly.type
_entity_poly.pdbx_seq_one_letter_code
_entity_poly.pdbx_strand_id
1 'polypeptide(L)'
;SKEEDEEIKRALAASLESVKESNEMAEGDNEDANVAGNLQETALPKRPAYPTLPEEPKVEKNLLCRVGVRLPNGRRAQRNFLRSEPIQ
;
A
#
# COMPACT_ATOMS: atom_id res chain seq x y z
N SER A 1 0.96 26.02 -35.31
CA SER A 1 1.51 27.37 -35.09
C SER A 1 2.65 27.30 -34.08
N LYS A 2 3.64 28.20 -34.10
CA LYS A 2 4.78 28.15 -33.14
C LYS A 2 4.36 28.40 -31.69
N GLU A 3 3.23 29.08 -31.51
CA GLU A 3 2.66 29.46 -30.21
C GLU A 3 2.07 28.26 -29.44
N GLU A 4 1.40 27.34 -30.14
CA GLU A 4 0.80 26.13 -29.54
C GLU A 4 1.86 25.21 -28.93
N ASP A 5 3.02 25.11 -29.57
CA ASP A 5 4.12 24.26 -29.13
C ASP A 5 4.80 24.79 -27.85
N GLU A 6 4.81 26.11 -27.66
CA GLU A 6 5.30 26.74 -26.43
C GLU A 6 4.31 26.57 -25.27
N GLU A 7 3.01 26.61 -25.55
CA GLU A 7 1.97 26.37 -24.55
C GLU A 7 1.99 24.92 -24.05
N ILE A 8 2.15 23.94 -24.96
CA ILE A 8 2.26 22.51 -24.61
C ILE A 8 3.49 22.26 -23.73
N LYS A 9 4.65 22.83 -24.05
CA LYS A 9 5.87 22.71 -23.22
C LYS A 9 5.65 23.25 -21.82
N ARG A 10 4.94 24.38 -21.68
CA ARG A 10 4.65 24.99 -20.38
C ARG A 10 3.72 24.13 -19.52
N ALA A 11 2.69 23.51 -20.13
CA ALA A 11 1.78 22.61 -19.44
C ALA A 11 2.48 21.33 -18.93
N LEU A 12 3.40 20.77 -19.72
CA LEU A 12 4.19 19.60 -19.33
C LEU A 12 5.14 19.89 -18.16
N ALA A 13 5.80 21.05 -18.17
CA ALA A 13 6.66 21.48 -17.07
C ALA A 13 5.88 21.63 -15.76
N ALA A 14 4.71 22.28 -15.80
CA ALA A 14 3.86 22.49 -14.62
C ALA A 14 3.37 21.17 -13.99
N SER A 15 3.07 20.14 -14.80
CA SER A 15 2.65 18.83 -14.27
C SER A 15 3.79 18.09 -13.56
N LEU A 16 5.03 18.20 -14.04
CA LEU A 16 6.21 17.56 -13.43
C LEU A 16 6.72 18.27 -12.17
N GLU A 17 6.42 19.56 -12.00
CA GLU A 17 6.86 20.30 -10.82
C GLU A 17 6.06 19.93 -9.56
N SER A 18 4.77 19.57 -9.70
CA SER A 18 3.94 19.16 -8.55
C SER A 18 4.35 17.81 -7.94
N VAL A 19 5.06 16.95 -8.68
CA VAL A 19 5.56 15.67 -8.15
C VAL A 19 6.93 15.79 -7.48
N LYS A 20 7.61 16.93 -7.62
CA LYS A 20 8.98 17.13 -7.13
C LYS A 20 9.05 17.78 -5.74
N GLU A 21 8.05 18.57 -5.36
CA GLU A 21 7.94 19.13 -3.99
C GLU A 21 7.39 18.12 -2.96
N SER A 22 7.03 16.91 -3.39
CA SER A 22 6.63 15.80 -2.51
C SER A 22 7.72 14.73 -2.32
N ASN A 23 8.88 14.86 -2.95
CA ASN A 23 9.92 13.84 -2.94
C ASN A 23 11.31 14.43 -2.79
N GLU A 24 11.50 15.20 -1.72
CA GLU A 24 12.83 15.35 -1.15
C GLU A 24 13.10 14.09 -0.31
N MET A 25 14.05 13.29 -0.80
CA MET A 25 14.61 12.05 -0.23
C MET A 25 14.04 10.72 -0.72
N ALA A 26 14.26 10.39 -1.99
CA ALA A 26 14.54 9.01 -2.40
C ALA A 26 15.39 8.97 -3.66
N GLU A 27 16.73 8.99 -3.50
CA GLU A 27 17.64 8.41 -4.50
C GLU A 27 18.80 7.74 -3.78
N GLY A 28 18.91 6.43 -3.96
CA GLY A 28 19.87 5.54 -3.33
C GLY A 28 19.43 4.10 -3.55
N ASP A 29 19.91 3.50 -4.63
CA ASP A 29 19.70 2.09 -4.99
C ASP A 29 20.26 1.14 -3.91
N ASN A 30 19.49 0.06 -3.71
CA ASN A 30 19.82 -1.25 -3.14
C ASN A 30 19.68 -1.49 -1.61
N GLU A 31 19.07 -2.65 -1.34
CA GLU A 31 18.88 -3.40 -0.09
C GLU A 31 17.83 -2.90 0.94
N ASP A 32 16.87 -3.79 1.19
CA ASP A 32 16.06 -3.95 2.42
C ASP A 32 15.42 -2.69 3.04
N ALA A 33 14.35 -2.20 2.42
CA ALA A 33 13.51 -1.16 3.02
C ALA A 33 12.27 -1.76 3.71
N ASN A 34 12.47 -2.26 4.93
CA ASN A 34 11.43 -2.29 5.96
C ASN A 34 11.00 -0.84 6.26
N VAL A 35 10.05 -0.31 5.48
CA VAL A 35 9.40 0.97 5.78
C VAL A 35 8.32 0.72 6.83
N ALA A 36 8.79 0.47 8.05
CA ALA A 36 8.01 0.69 9.25
C ALA A 36 7.72 2.19 9.34
N GLY A 37 6.54 2.59 8.85
CA GLY A 37 6.02 3.93 9.02
C GLY A 37 5.97 4.28 10.51
N ASN A 38 6.93 5.10 10.95
CA ASN A 38 6.90 5.77 12.24
C ASN A 38 5.78 6.81 12.21
N LEU A 39 4.55 6.37 12.55
CA LEU A 39 3.52 7.29 13.02
C LEU A 39 3.68 7.40 14.53
N GLN A 40 4.24 8.54 14.92
CA GLN A 40 4.20 9.19 16.23
C GLN A 40 3.26 8.49 17.24
N GLU A 41 3.91 7.96 18.26
CA GLU A 41 3.34 7.36 19.47
C GLU A 41 2.61 8.45 20.29
N THR A 42 1.45 8.88 19.83
CA THR A 42 0.38 9.25 20.77
C THR A 42 0.07 7.97 21.53
N ALA A 43 0.02 8.02 22.87
CA ALA A 43 -0.19 6.85 23.73
C ALA A 43 -1.49 6.13 23.35
N LEU A 44 -1.39 5.22 22.38
CA LEU A 44 -2.49 4.42 21.91
C LEU A 44 -2.78 3.41 23.01
N PRO A 45 -4.06 3.16 23.33
CA PRO A 45 -4.41 2.12 24.30
C PRO A 45 -3.68 0.83 23.94
N LYS A 46 -3.03 0.21 24.94
CA LYS A 46 -2.18 -0.97 24.77
C LYS A 46 -2.89 -1.98 23.87
N ARG A 47 -2.47 -2.03 22.60
CA ARG A 47 -3.13 -2.89 21.63
C ARG A 47 -2.91 -4.33 22.09
N PRO A 48 -3.94 -5.18 22.02
CA PRO A 48 -3.74 -6.61 22.24
C PRO A 48 -2.59 -7.11 21.36
N ALA A 49 -1.65 -7.82 21.97
CA ALA A 49 -0.54 -8.44 21.26
C ALA A 49 -1.08 -9.68 20.53
N TYR A 50 -1.39 -9.53 19.25
CA TYR A 50 -1.77 -10.64 18.39
C TYR A 50 -0.53 -11.31 17.82
N PRO A 51 -0.54 -12.64 17.61
CA PRO A 51 0.51 -13.30 16.86
C PRO A 51 0.58 -12.72 15.44
N THR A 52 1.78 -12.73 14.85
CA THR A 52 1.97 -12.38 13.46
C THR A 52 1.25 -13.38 12.58
N LEU A 53 0.39 -12.88 11.69
CA LEU A 53 -0.31 -13.74 10.75
C LEU A 53 0.68 -14.30 9.71
N PRO A 54 0.52 -15.56 9.27
CA PRO A 54 1.31 -16.12 8.17
C PRO A 54 1.18 -15.27 6.90
N GLU A 55 2.18 -15.29 6.03
CA GLU A 55 2.10 -14.64 4.73
C GLU A 55 1.00 -15.28 3.86
N GLU A 56 0.35 -14.48 3.03
CA GLU A 56 -0.70 -15.00 2.16
C GLU A 56 -0.15 -15.93 1.08
N PRO A 57 -0.84 -17.05 0.79
CA PRO A 57 -0.42 -17.96 -0.26
C PRO A 57 -0.46 -17.28 -1.63
N LYS A 58 0.72 -17.10 -2.25
CA LYS A 58 0.89 -16.58 -3.62
C LYS A 58 0.69 -17.68 -4.66
N VAL A 59 -0.42 -18.42 -4.55
CA VAL A 59 -0.76 -19.53 -5.45
C VAL A 59 -1.67 -19.00 -6.57
N GLU A 60 -1.85 -19.78 -7.64
CA GLU A 60 -2.79 -19.45 -8.72
C GLU A 60 -4.20 -19.13 -8.20
N LYS A 61 -4.85 -18.12 -8.80
CA LYS A 61 -6.18 -17.64 -8.42
C LYS A 61 -7.26 -18.74 -8.42
N ASN A 62 -7.06 -19.80 -9.19
CA ASN A 62 -7.97 -20.94 -9.29
C ASN A 62 -8.02 -21.79 -8.01
N LEU A 63 -6.93 -21.82 -7.25
CA LEU A 63 -6.78 -22.57 -6.01
C LEU A 63 -7.09 -21.73 -4.76
N LEU A 64 -7.24 -20.41 -4.94
CA LEU A 64 -7.50 -19.47 -3.86
C LEU A 64 -9.00 -19.16 -3.71
N CYS A 65 -9.39 -18.85 -2.47
CA CYS A 65 -10.64 -18.23 -2.10
C CYS A 65 -10.34 -16.92 -1.36
N ARG A 66 -11.09 -15.86 -1.64
CA ARG A 66 -10.93 -14.57 -0.98
C ARG A 66 -12.01 -14.41 0.08
N VAL A 67 -11.63 -14.47 1.35
CA VAL A 67 -12.54 -14.37 2.49
C VAL A 67 -12.49 -12.97 3.07
N GLY A 68 -13.66 -12.35 3.23
CA GLY A 68 -13.82 -11.03 3.83
C GLY A 68 -14.58 -11.10 5.15
N VAL A 69 -14.01 -10.55 6.22
CA VAL A 69 -14.66 -10.45 7.53
C VAL A 69 -15.05 -9.01 7.79
N ARG A 70 -16.32 -8.79 8.14
CA ARG A 70 -16.81 -7.49 8.59
C ARG A 70 -16.82 -7.46 10.12
N LEU A 71 -16.03 -6.56 10.68
CA LEU A 71 -15.94 -6.36 12.12
C LEU A 71 -17.11 -5.49 12.62
N PRO A 72 -17.52 -5.61 13.89
CA PRO A 72 -18.60 -4.79 14.47
C PRO A 72 -18.33 -3.29 14.41
N ASN A 73 -17.06 -2.88 14.41
CA ASN A 73 -16.63 -1.48 14.25
C ASN A 73 -16.77 -0.94 12.81
N GLY A 74 -17.43 -1.69 11.91
CA GLY A 74 -17.62 -1.32 10.52
C GLY A 74 -16.41 -1.55 9.62
N ARG A 75 -15.23 -1.86 10.18
CA ARG A 75 -14.03 -2.17 9.40
C ARG A 75 -14.18 -3.53 8.71
N ARG A 76 -13.51 -3.69 7.58
CA ARG A 76 -13.44 -4.94 6.83
C ARG A 76 -11.99 -5.41 6.74
N ALA A 77 -11.77 -6.70 6.96
CA ALA A 77 -10.51 -7.38 6.71
C ALA A 77 -10.72 -8.39 5.58
N GLN A 78 -9.74 -8.53 4.69
CA GLN A 78 -9.83 -9.43 3.55
C GLN A 78 -8.52 -10.18 3.39
N ARG A 79 -8.61 -11.50 3.20
CA ARG A 79 -7.44 -12.36 3.02
C ARG A 79 -7.70 -13.45 2.00
N ASN A 80 -6.62 -13.96 1.42
CA ASN A 80 -6.64 -15.12 0.54
C ASN A 80 -6.35 -16.40 1.33
N PHE A 81 -7.13 -17.43 1.06
CA PHE A 81 -7.02 -18.78 1.63
C PHE A 81 -6.99 -19.80 0.51
N LEU A 82 -6.46 -20.99 0.76
CA LEU A 82 -6.62 -22.09 -0.19
C LEU A 82 -8.05 -22.63 -0.12
N ARG A 83 -8.62 -23.01 -1.26
CA ARG A 83 -9.95 -23.63 -1.30
C ARG A 83 -10.02 -24.95 -0.53
N SER A 84 -8.88 -25.61 -0.34
CA SER A 84 -8.75 -26.85 0.40
C SER A 84 -8.54 -26.64 1.91
N GLU A 85 -8.31 -25.41 2.37
CA GLU A 85 -8.05 -25.17 3.79
C GLU A 85 -9.33 -25.30 4.63
N PRO A 86 -9.23 -25.92 5.82
CA PRO A 86 -10.35 -25.98 6.76
C PRO A 86 -10.59 -24.62 7.42
N ILE A 87 -11.82 -24.39 7.88
CA ILE A 87 -12.24 -23.14 8.53
C ILE A 87 -11.98 -23.14 10.06
N GLN A 88 -11.60 -24.27 10.63
CA GLN A 88 -11.63 -24.55 12.08
C GLN A 88 -10.71 -23.67 12.93
#